data_AF-A0A517P668-F1
#
_entry.id   AF-A0A517P668-F1
#
_cell.length_a   1.000
_cell.length_b   1.000
_cell.length_c   1.000
_cell.angle_alpha   90.00
_cell.angle_beta   90.00
_cell.angle_gamma   90.00
#
_symmetry.space_group_name_H-M   'P 1'
#
loop_
_entity.id
_entity.type
_entity.pdbx_description
1 polymer ?
#
loop_
_entity_poly.entity_id
_entity_poly.type
_entity_poly.pdbx_seq_one_letter_code
_entity_poly.pdbx_strand_id
1 'polypeptide(L)'
;MNTPPPVYTDEEKARERARRAAVRAALLDALPPPDAAVQGDHGSFRVELWPPRPERPADVAPPRDRWGHANPEGTWDAAKLVRLIETFAAARGPDFSKEEFLRWALLGCGTVNRYCGSWRAARVAAGLPPTPARRDRTTETLHRLLRTLHLNRARRTPLTADALARAAGVGRGPIERLGGVKHLRNLSHLWSARPAPPAGAAGVSPEPPAA
;
A
#
# COMPACT_ATOMS: atom_id res chain seq x y z
N MET A 1 12.99 35.14 -15.10
CA MET A 1 12.31 34.19 -14.20
C MET A 1 12.83 32.80 -14.53
N ASN A 2 13.65 32.20 -13.66
CA ASN A 2 14.19 30.84 -13.87
C ASN A 2 13.12 29.83 -13.47
N THR A 3 12.58 29.09 -14.44
CA THR A 3 11.69 27.96 -14.16
C THR A 3 12.54 26.83 -13.57
N PRO A 4 12.27 26.35 -12.35
CA PRO A 4 13.04 25.26 -11.75
C PRO A 4 12.91 24.01 -12.64
N PRO A 5 14.01 23.27 -12.86
CA PRO A 5 13.97 22.08 -13.70
C PRO A 5 12.97 21.05 -13.13
N PRO A 6 12.28 20.28 -13.99
CA PRO A 6 11.34 19.27 -13.55
C PRO A 6 12.06 18.20 -12.71
N VAL A 7 11.58 18.01 -11.49
CA VAL A 7 12.12 17.11 -10.44
C VAL A 7 12.02 15.61 -10.82
N TYR A 8 11.40 15.27 -11.95
CA TYR A 8 11.30 13.89 -12.41
C TYR A 8 11.35 13.88 -13.94
N THR A 9 12.47 13.43 -14.47
CA THR A 9 12.71 13.27 -15.90
C THR A 9 11.77 12.21 -16.47
N ASP A 10 11.48 12.28 -17.77
CA ASP A 10 10.64 11.26 -18.41
C ASP A 10 11.29 9.87 -18.41
N GLU A 11 12.62 9.82 -18.35
CA GLU A 11 13.38 8.60 -18.13
C GLU A 11 13.09 7.95 -16.77
N GLU A 12 13.03 8.73 -15.68
CA GLU A 12 12.71 8.19 -14.36
C GLU A 12 11.27 7.69 -14.28
N LYS A 13 10.34 8.35 -14.97
CA LYS A 13 8.95 7.84 -15.12
C LYS A 13 8.91 6.54 -15.93
N ALA A 14 9.74 6.41 -16.97
CA ALA A 14 9.84 5.19 -17.76
C ALA A 14 10.43 4.04 -16.93
N ARG A 15 11.52 4.29 -16.18
CA ARG A 15 12.13 3.31 -15.25
C ARG A 15 11.12 2.84 -14.20
N GLU A 16 10.36 3.73 -13.59
CA GLU A 16 9.36 3.35 -12.58
C GLU A 16 8.19 2.55 -13.19
N ARG A 17 7.75 2.87 -14.41
CA ARG A 17 6.76 2.05 -15.14
C ARG A 17 7.31 0.65 -15.44
N ALA A 18 8.56 0.54 -15.89
CA ALA A 18 9.22 -0.74 -16.14
C ALA A 18 9.35 -1.58 -14.87
N ARG A 19 9.75 -0.96 -13.74
CA ARG A 19 9.81 -1.61 -12.43
C ARG A 19 8.46 -2.21 -12.03
N ARG A 20 7.36 -1.46 -12.22
CA ARG A 20 6.00 -1.95 -11.93
C ARG A 20 5.56 -3.08 -12.83
N ALA A 21 5.88 -2.99 -14.13
CA ALA A 21 5.60 -4.06 -15.07
C ALA A 21 6.33 -5.35 -14.68
N ALA A 22 7.60 -5.25 -14.28
CA ALA A 22 8.39 -6.38 -13.78
C ALA A 22 7.83 -6.97 -12.49
N VAL A 23 7.46 -6.13 -11.51
CA VAL A 23 6.80 -6.61 -10.26
C VAL A 23 5.48 -7.30 -10.57
N ARG A 24 4.66 -6.75 -11.48
CA ARG A 24 3.41 -7.38 -11.92
C ARG A 24 3.66 -8.72 -12.62
N ALA A 25 4.65 -8.78 -13.51
CA ALA A 25 5.02 -10.02 -14.19
C ALA A 25 5.50 -11.07 -13.19
N ALA A 26 6.42 -10.73 -12.29
CA ALA A 26 6.91 -11.63 -11.23
C ALA A 26 5.79 -12.10 -10.30
N LEU A 27 4.82 -11.23 -9.97
CA LEU A 27 3.64 -11.61 -9.19
C LEU A 27 2.74 -12.59 -9.94
N LEU A 28 2.65 -12.52 -11.26
CA LEU A 28 1.89 -13.44 -12.09
C LEU A 28 2.64 -14.75 -12.34
N ASP A 29 3.96 -14.68 -12.52
CA ASP A 29 4.84 -15.83 -12.78
C ASP A 29 5.06 -16.69 -11.52
N ALA A 30 5.04 -16.06 -10.34
CA ALA A 30 5.07 -16.74 -9.04
C ALA A 30 3.70 -17.34 -8.63
N LEU A 31 2.66 -17.20 -9.46
CA LEU A 31 1.41 -17.95 -9.25
C LEU A 31 1.63 -19.39 -9.71
N PRO A 32 1.37 -20.41 -8.88
CA PRO A 32 1.46 -21.77 -9.35
C PRO A 32 0.43 -22.01 -10.46
N PRO A 33 0.72 -22.91 -11.43
CA PRO A 33 -0.20 -23.23 -12.50
C PRO A 33 -1.54 -23.69 -11.92
N PRO A 34 -2.67 -23.42 -12.61
CA PRO A 34 -4.02 -23.59 -12.09
C PRO A 34 -4.38 -25.01 -11.62
N ASP A 35 -3.53 -26.01 -11.89
CA ASP A 35 -3.76 -27.43 -11.62
C ASP A 35 -2.97 -27.97 -10.42
N ALA A 36 -2.21 -27.13 -9.70
CA ALA A 36 -1.48 -27.56 -8.50
C ALA A 36 -2.45 -27.73 -7.31
N ALA A 37 -3.02 -28.93 -7.19
CA ALA A 37 -3.85 -29.33 -6.06
C ALA A 37 -3.05 -29.36 -4.75
N VAL A 38 -3.40 -28.51 -3.79
CA VAL A 38 -3.05 -28.72 -2.37
C VAL A 38 -4.26 -28.42 -1.50
N GLN A 39 -4.89 -29.50 -1.03
CA GLN A 39 -5.78 -29.54 0.12
C GLN A 39 -4.93 -29.56 1.39
N GLY A 40 -5.13 -28.57 2.26
CA GLY A 40 -4.55 -28.56 3.60
C GLY A 40 -5.34 -27.60 4.48
N ASP A 41 -5.70 -28.07 5.67
CA ASP A 41 -6.48 -27.38 6.69
C ASP A 41 -5.91 -25.98 7.00
N HIS A 42 -6.77 -24.95 7.02
CA HIS A 42 -6.35 -23.55 7.21
C HIS A 42 -7.16 -22.91 8.33
N GLY A 43 -6.59 -23.05 9.53
CA GLY A 43 -6.96 -22.32 10.74
C GLY A 43 -7.12 -20.81 10.52
N SER A 44 -7.72 -20.18 11.53
CA SER A 44 -8.16 -18.79 11.55
C SER A 44 -7.02 -17.79 11.31
N PHE A 45 -6.84 -17.34 10.06
CA PHE A 45 -5.97 -16.21 9.77
C PHE A 45 -6.66 -14.89 10.09
N ARG A 46 -6.08 -14.13 11.05
CA ARG A 46 -6.36 -12.70 11.19
C ARG A 46 -5.86 -12.01 9.92
N VAL A 47 -6.78 -11.35 9.22
CA VAL A 47 -6.47 -10.45 8.09
C VAL A 47 -5.80 -9.21 8.67
N GLU A 48 -4.51 -9.31 8.99
CA GLU A 48 -3.68 -8.12 9.14
C GLU A 48 -3.59 -7.46 7.76
N LEU A 49 -4.00 -6.20 7.73
CA LEU A 49 -4.10 -5.37 6.54
C LEU A 49 -2.74 -5.39 5.81
N TRP A 50 -2.71 -5.96 4.61
CA TRP A 50 -1.52 -5.97 3.75
C TRP A 50 -1.53 -4.75 2.79
N PRO A 51 -0.39 -4.05 2.59
CA PRO A 51 0.86 -4.22 3.34
C PRO A 51 0.67 -3.82 4.82
N PRO A 52 1.41 -4.47 5.75
CA PRO A 52 1.34 -4.15 7.17
C PRO A 52 1.46 -2.63 7.34
N ARG A 53 0.65 -2.08 8.24
CA ARG A 53 0.73 -0.66 8.54
C ARG A 53 2.17 -0.42 9.03
N PRO A 54 2.96 0.44 8.36
CA PRO A 54 4.34 0.64 8.75
C PRO A 54 4.38 1.07 10.22
N GLU A 55 5.27 0.47 10.99
CA GLU A 55 5.43 0.84 12.39
C GLU A 55 5.84 2.31 12.46
N ARG A 56 5.23 3.02 13.41
CA ARG A 56 5.60 4.41 13.64
C ARG A 56 6.88 4.41 14.48
N PRO A 57 7.91 5.19 14.11
CA PRO A 57 9.07 5.38 14.96
C PRO A 57 8.65 5.83 16.36
N ALA A 58 9.25 5.22 17.39
CA ALA A 58 8.88 5.45 18.78
C ALA A 58 9.26 6.86 19.27
N ASP A 59 10.30 7.45 18.67
CA ASP A 59 10.81 8.80 18.90
C ASP A 59 9.91 9.90 18.33
N VAL A 60 8.92 9.54 17.50
CA VAL A 60 7.94 10.51 16.99
C VAL A 60 6.74 10.52 17.91
N ALA A 61 6.81 11.31 18.99
CA ALA A 61 5.66 11.56 19.83
C ALA A 61 4.50 12.18 19.01
N PRO A 62 3.24 11.79 19.28
CA PRO A 62 2.11 12.37 18.54
C PRO A 62 2.06 13.90 18.80
N PRO A 63 1.66 14.69 17.80
CA PRO A 63 1.70 16.16 17.84
C PRO A 63 0.92 16.76 19.01
N ARG A 64 -0.11 16.01 19.44
CA ARG A 64 -0.90 16.20 20.65
C ARG A 64 -1.21 14.81 21.17
N ASP A 65 -1.27 14.66 22.48
CA ASP A 65 -1.91 13.47 23.02
C ASP A 65 -3.41 13.46 22.62
N ARG A 66 -4.09 12.37 22.95
CA ARG A 66 -5.53 12.21 22.66
C ARG A 66 -6.40 13.36 23.20
N TRP A 67 -5.87 14.16 24.13
CA TRP A 67 -6.55 15.21 24.88
C TRP A 67 -6.19 16.63 24.45
N GLY A 68 -5.31 16.77 23.45
CA GLY A 68 -4.97 18.06 22.89
C GLY A 68 -3.85 18.81 23.60
N HIS A 69 -3.15 18.16 24.53
CA HIS A 69 -2.02 18.75 25.23
C HIS A 69 -0.83 18.96 24.28
N ALA A 70 -0.13 20.08 24.47
CA ALA A 70 1.07 20.37 23.72
C ALA A 70 2.11 19.28 24.02
N ASN A 71 2.67 18.69 22.97
CA ASN A 71 3.77 17.75 23.08
C ASN A 71 4.97 18.48 23.76
N PRO A 72 5.45 18.02 24.93
CA PRO A 72 6.51 18.71 25.67
C PRO A 72 7.86 18.72 24.95
N GLU A 73 8.06 17.85 23.95
CA GLU A 73 9.31 17.72 23.16
C GLU A 73 9.47 18.73 22.01
N GLY A 74 8.73 19.82 22.07
CA GLY A 74 9.01 21.02 21.28
C GLY A 74 8.15 21.17 20.02
N THR A 75 8.14 22.43 19.57
CA THR A 75 7.39 22.91 18.43
C THR A 75 7.71 22.09 17.18
N TRP A 76 6.68 21.76 16.39
CA TRP A 76 6.88 21.22 15.06
C TRP A 76 7.65 22.22 14.20
N ASP A 77 8.54 21.71 13.36
CA ASP A 77 9.22 22.46 12.31
C ASP A 77 9.13 21.70 10.97
N ALA A 78 9.54 22.36 9.89
CA ALA A 78 9.51 21.77 8.56
C ALA A 78 10.42 20.53 8.45
N ALA A 79 11.59 20.54 9.09
CA ALA A 79 12.59 19.48 8.98
C ALA A 79 12.13 18.17 9.65
N LYS A 80 11.45 18.24 10.81
CA LYS A 80 10.84 17.10 11.48
C LYS A 80 9.76 16.44 10.62
N LEU A 81 8.92 17.25 9.95
CA LEU A 81 7.88 16.72 9.08
C LEU A 81 8.46 16.06 7.81
N VAL A 82 9.49 16.65 7.22
CA VAL A 82 10.19 16.06 6.07
C VAL A 82 10.78 14.70 6.42
N ARG A 83 11.50 14.59 7.54
CA ARG A 83 12.03 13.31 8.04
C ARG A 83 10.94 12.26 8.27
N LEU A 84 9.79 12.67 8.81
CA LEU A 84 8.65 11.76 8.97
C LEU A 84 8.09 11.24 7.65
N ILE A 85 8.03 12.10 6.63
CA ILE A 85 7.57 11.72 5.29
C ILE A 85 8.57 10.75 4.67
N GLU A 86 9.87 10.98 4.81
CA GLU A 86 10.94 10.09 4.36
C GLU A 86 10.85 8.72 5.03
N THR A 87 10.71 8.67 6.36
CA THR A 87 10.56 7.42 7.10
C THR A 87 9.31 6.64 6.68
N PHE A 88 8.18 7.33 6.51
CA PHE A 88 6.97 6.69 6.01
C PHE A 88 7.15 6.15 4.58
N ALA A 89 7.83 6.91 3.72
CA ALA A 89 8.13 6.50 2.35
C ALA A 89 9.08 5.31 2.27
N ALA A 90 10.08 5.24 3.14
CA ALA A 90 11.00 4.11 3.23
C ALA A 90 10.26 2.82 3.60
N ALA A 91 9.33 2.90 4.57
CA ALA A 91 8.59 1.73 5.03
C ALA A 91 7.45 1.29 4.09
N ARG A 92 6.74 2.24 3.46
CA ARG A 92 5.53 1.97 2.66
C ARG A 92 5.74 2.06 1.14
N GLY A 93 6.84 2.65 0.70
CA GLY A 93 7.08 3.12 -0.66
C GLY A 93 6.66 4.58 -0.86
N PRO A 94 7.07 5.23 -1.96
CA PRO A 94 6.84 6.67 -2.20
C PRO A 94 5.39 7.01 -2.58
N ASP A 95 4.57 6.01 -2.92
CA ASP A 95 3.21 6.17 -3.44
C ASP A 95 2.14 6.08 -2.34
N PHE A 96 2.01 7.17 -1.59
CA PHE A 96 0.96 7.35 -0.58
C PHE A 96 0.28 8.71 -0.71
N SER A 97 -1.00 8.77 -0.31
CA SER A 97 -1.76 10.01 -0.27
C SER A 97 -1.44 10.84 0.98
N LYS A 98 -1.81 12.13 0.96
CA LYS A 98 -1.70 13.01 2.12
C LYS A 98 -2.47 12.42 3.31
N GLU A 99 -3.67 11.92 3.09
CA GLU A 99 -4.56 11.37 4.11
C GLU A 99 -4.00 10.10 4.74
N GLU A 100 -3.37 9.22 3.94
CA GLU A 100 -2.70 8.02 4.45
C GLU A 100 -1.56 8.39 5.40
N PHE A 101 -0.69 9.31 4.98
CA PHE A 101 0.39 9.81 5.80
C PHE A 101 -0.12 10.46 7.09
N LEU A 102 -1.10 11.37 7.00
CA LEU A 102 -1.65 12.06 8.17
C LEU A 102 -2.27 11.09 9.18
N ARG A 103 -2.99 10.06 8.70
CA ARG A 103 -3.57 9.02 9.56
C ARG A 103 -2.50 8.16 10.21
N TRP A 104 -1.41 7.89 9.52
CA TRP A 104 -0.28 7.15 10.09
C TRP A 104 0.47 8.00 11.13
N ALA A 105 0.79 9.25 10.82
CA ALA A 105 1.51 10.17 11.68
C ALA A 105 0.65 10.73 12.83
N LEU A 106 -0.66 10.49 12.81
CA LEU A 106 -1.65 11.08 13.73
C LEU A 106 -1.61 12.62 13.72
N LEU A 107 -1.43 13.20 12.54
CA LEU A 107 -1.33 14.65 12.33
C LEU A 107 -2.66 15.24 11.85
N GLY A 108 -2.95 16.47 12.29
CA GLY A 108 -4.05 17.26 11.73
C GLY A 108 -3.78 17.68 10.30
N CYS A 109 -4.84 17.85 9.50
CA CYS A 109 -4.73 18.20 8.07
C CYS A 109 -3.99 19.51 7.77
N GLY A 110 -4.01 20.44 8.73
CA GLY A 110 -3.34 21.74 8.65
C GLY A 110 -1.86 21.73 9.04
N THR A 111 -1.37 20.72 9.76
CA THR A 111 0.02 20.69 10.26
C THR A 111 1.01 20.77 9.11
N VAL A 112 0.87 19.91 8.09
CA VAL A 112 1.80 19.91 6.95
C VAL A 112 1.76 21.21 6.16
N ASN A 113 0.57 21.78 5.96
CA ASN A 113 0.45 23.04 5.23
C ASN A 113 1.05 24.21 6.03
N ARG A 114 0.92 24.21 7.36
CA ARG A 114 1.46 25.27 8.23
C ARG A 114 2.99 25.35 8.17
N TYR A 115 3.67 24.21 8.20
CA TYR A 115 5.13 24.17 8.33
C TYR A 115 5.86 23.97 7.00
N CYS A 116 5.25 23.28 6.02
CA CYS A 116 5.86 23.02 4.72
C CYS A 116 5.19 23.82 3.58
N GLY A 117 4.20 24.67 3.88
CA GLY A 117 3.41 25.43 2.92
C GLY A 117 2.36 24.58 2.19
N SER A 118 2.78 23.48 1.55
CA SER A 118 1.87 22.56 0.84
C SER A 118 2.34 21.11 0.92
N TRP A 119 1.41 20.17 0.70
CA TRP A 119 1.75 18.75 0.60
C TRP A 119 2.74 18.46 -0.53
N ARG A 120 2.58 19.14 -1.67
CA ARG A 120 3.48 19.03 -2.81
C ARG A 120 4.90 19.47 -2.43
N ALA A 121 5.04 20.62 -1.76
CA ALA A 121 6.34 21.13 -1.31
C ALA A 121 6.98 20.20 -0.27
N ALA A 122 6.21 19.69 0.68
CA ALA A 122 6.69 18.73 1.68
C ALA A 122 7.25 17.45 1.04
N ARG A 123 6.58 16.93 0.01
CA ARG A 123 7.06 15.75 -0.74
C ARG A 123 8.35 16.03 -1.51
N VAL A 124 8.44 17.18 -2.19
CA VAL A 124 9.67 17.57 -2.90
C VAL A 124 10.83 17.75 -1.92
N ALA A 125 10.58 18.36 -0.77
CA ALA A 125 11.59 18.51 0.29
C ALA A 125 12.07 17.17 0.86
N ALA A 126 11.21 16.14 0.85
CA ALA A 126 11.53 14.76 1.22
C ALA A 126 12.14 13.92 0.06
N GLY A 127 12.52 14.53 -1.06
CA GLY A 127 13.07 13.82 -2.23
C GLY A 127 12.05 12.93 -2.95
N LEU A 128 10.75 13.13 -2.74
CA LEU A 128 9.68 12.34 -3.34
C LEU A 128 9.08 13.04 -4.58
N PRO A 129 8.45 12.28 -5.50
CA PRO A 129 7.68 12.86 -6.59
C PRO A 129 6.61 13.82 -6.06
N PRO A 130 6.43 15.02 -6.66
CA PRO A 130 5.54 16.07 -6.16
C PRO A 130 4.07 15.64 -6.10
N THR A 131 3.69 14.67 -6.92
CA THR A 131 2.36 14.07 -6.94
C THR A 131 2.56 12.56 -6.78
N PRO A 132 1.87 11.91 -5.82
CA PRO A 132 1.93 10.46 -5.71
C PRO A 132 1.43 9.84 -7.02
N ALA A 133 1.94 8.66 -7.39
CA ALA A 133 1.42 8.00 -8.57
C ALA A 133 -0.10 7.81 -8.45
N ARG A 134 -0.80 7.98 -9.57
CA ARG A 134 -2.25 7.75 -9.60
C ARG A 134 -2.52 6.36 -9.06
N ARG A 135 -3.34 6.26 -8.01
CA ARG A 135 -3.76 4.96 -7.45
C ARG A 135 -4.27 4.09 -8.59
N ASP A 136 -3.69 2.90 -8.70
CA ASP A 136 -4.19 1.90 -9.64
C ASP A 136 -5.51 1.36 -9.13
N ARG A 137 -6.61 2.00 -9.57
CA ARG A 137 -7.98 1.62 -9.24
C ARG A 137 -8.28 0.17 -9.61
N THR A 138 -7.60 -0.38 -10.62
CA THR A 138 -7.78 -1.78 -11.03
C THR A 138 -7.26 -2.71 -9.95
N THR A 139 -6.03 -2.48 -9.48
CA THR A 139 -5.43 -3.25 -8.39
C THR A 139 -6.24 -3.12 -7.10
N GLU A 140 -6.69 -1.91 -6.75
CA GLU A 140 -7.53 -1.71 -5.56
C GLU A 140 -8.87 -2.46 -5.68
N THR A 141 -9.49 -2.42 -6.86
CA THR A 141 -10.74 -3.15 -7.12
C THR A 141 -10.54 -4.65 -7.00
N LEU A 142 -9.46 -5.18 -7.58
CA LEU A 142 -9.10 -6.59 -7.47
C LEU A 142 -8.91 -6.98 -5.99
N HIS A 143 -8.16 -6.19 -5.21
CA HIS A 143 -7.98 -6.45 -3.78
C HIS A 143 -9.30 -6.49 -3.00
N ARG A 144 -10.21 -5.54 -3.26
CA ARG A 144 -11.54 -5.53 -2.63
C ARG A 144 -12.32 -6.81 -2.97
N LEU A 145 -12.30 -7.22 -4.23
CA LEU A 145 -12.97 -8.44 -4.70
C LEU A 145 -12.40 -9.71 -4.05
N LEU A 146 -11.08 -9.87 -4.04
CA LEU A 146 -10.40 -11.02 -3.43
C LEU A 146 -10.63 -11.09 -1.92
N ARG A 147 -10.56 -9.95 -1.22
CA ARG A 147 -10.87 -9.87 0.21
C ARG A 147 -12.31 -10.29 0.49
N THR A 148 -13.27 -9.80 -0.28
CA THR A 148 -14.68 -10.16 -0.13
C THR A 148 -14.89 -11.66 -0.35
N LEU A 149 -14.26 -12.25 -1.37
CA LEU A 149 -14.32 -13.71 -1.59
C LEU A 149 -13.75 -14.48 -0.41
N HIS A 150 -12.58 -14.09 0.09
CA HIS A 150 -11.95 -14.74 1.23
C HIS A 150 -12.81 -14.68 2.50
N LEU A 151 -13.37 -13.52 2.83
CA LEU A 151 -14.28 -13.37 3.98
C LEU A 151 -15.57 -14.19 3.83
N ASN A 152 -15.96 -14.51 2.60
CA ASN A 152 -17.15 -15.30 2.28
C ASN A 152 -16.83 -16.77 1.94
N ARG A 153 -15.60 -17.24 2.20
CA ARG A 153 -15.15 -18.59 1.82
C ARG A 153 -15.94 -19.73 2.49
N ALA A 154 -16.49 -19.48 3.68
CA ALA A 154 -17.26 -20.46 4.44
C ALA A 154 -18.74 -20.56 4.02
N ARG A 155 -19.18 -19.79 3.01
CA ARG A 155 -20.58 -19.82 2.58
C ARG A 155 -20.89 -21.12 1.82
N ARG A 156 -22.02 -21.76 2.17
CA ARG A 156 -22.55 -22.93 1.45
C ARG A 156 -22.90 -22.60 -0.01
N THR A 157 -23.49 -21.43 -0.23
CA THR A 157 -23.84 -20.96 -1.58
C THR A 157 -22.78 -20.00 -2.09
N PRO A 158 -22.15 -20.28 -3.24
CA PRO A 158 -21.15 -19.40 -3.81
C PRO A 158 -21.74 -18.05 -4.23
N LEU A 159 -21.02 -16.94 -3.98
CA LEU A 159 -21.46 -15.59 -4.37
C LEU A 159 -21.68 -15.46 -5.89
N THR A 160 -22.84 -14.95 -6.30
CA THR A 160 -23.05 -14.50 -7.70
C THR A 160 -22.23 -13.24 -8.00
N ALA A 161 -22.07 -12.88 -9.27
CA ALA A 161 -21.33 -11.68 -9.66
C ALA A 161 -21.89 -10.40 -9.03
N ASP A 162 -23.22 -10.25 -9.04
CA ASP A 162 -23.87 -9.07 -8.46
C ASP A 162 -23.74 -9.03 -6.94
N ALA A 163 -23.85 -10.19 -6.27
CA ALA A 163 -23.66 -10.27 -4.83
C ALA A 163 -22.21 -9.95 -4.43
N LEU A 164 -21.23 -10.41 -5.20
CA LEU A 164 -19.82 -10.09 -5.01
C LEU A 164 -19.56 -8.60 -5.23
N ALA A 165 -20.07 -8.02 -6.32
CA ALA A 165 -19.92 -6.60 -6.64
C ALA A 165 -20.45 -5.71 -5.51
N ARG A 166 -21.69 -5.98 -5.06
CA ARG A 166 -22.30 -5.25 -3.94
C ARG A 166 -21.49 -5.38 -2.65
N ALA A 167 -21.09 -6.61 -2.28
CA ALA A 167 -20.33 -6.85 -1.05
C ALA A 167 -18.93 -6.23 -1.09
N ALA A 168 -18.30 -6.11 -2.26
CA ALA A 168 -17.01 -5.43 -2.43
C ALA A 168 -17.13 -3.91 -2.62
N GLY A 169 -18.35 -3.36 -2.72
CA GLY A 169 -18.57 -1.93 -2.95
C GLY A 169 -18.03 -1.46 -4.31
N VAL A 170 -18.14 -2.30 -5.34
CA VAL A 170 -17.68 -2.01 -6.70
C VAL A 170 -18.78 -2.30 -7.72
N GLY A 171 -18.67 -1.71 -8.91
CA GLY A 171 -19.57 -2.06 -10.02
C GLY A 171 -19.35 -3.50 -10.50
N ARG A 172 -20.29 -4.00 -11.31
CA ARG A 172 -20.19 -5.34 -11.93
C ARG A 172 -19.10 -5.42 -13.01
N GLY A 173 -18.94 -4.38 -13.83
CA GLY A 173 -18.00 -4.39 -14.97
C GLY A 173 -16.54 -4.76 -14.65
N PRO A 174 -15.94 -4.34 -13.51
CA PRO A 174 -14.65 -4.84 -13.07
C PRO A 174 -14.56 -6.37 -12.93
N ILE A 175 -15.61 -7.05 -12.46
CA ILE A 175 -15.62 -8.52 -12.31
C ILE A 175 -15.48 -9.18 -13.68
N GLU A 176 -16.22 -8.70 -14.68
CA GLU A 176 -16.20 -9.23 -16.04
C GLU A 176 -14.85 -8.97 -16.72
N ARG A 177 -14.30 -7.75 -16.60
CA ARG A 177 -12.96 -7.42 -17.11
C ARG A 177 -11.83 -8.24 -16.47
N LEU A 178 -12.04 -8.73 -15.25
CA LEU A 178 -11.10 -9.60 -14.53
C LEU A 178 -11.40 -11.09 -14.77
N GLY A 179 -12.12 -11.45 -15.83
CA GLY A 179 -12.37 -12.85 -16.21
C GLY A 179 -13.52 -13.52 -15.45
N GLY A 180 -14.34 -12.76 -14.73
CA GLY A 180 -15.53 -13.25 -14.03
C GLY A 180 -15.26 -13.86 -12.65
N VAL A 181 -16.34 -14.28 -11.98
CA VAL A 181 -16.29 -14.78 -10.58
C VAL A 181 -15.46 -16.05 -10.46
N LYS A 182 -15.50 -16.94 -11.46
CA LYS A 182 -14.70 -18.19 -11.45
C LYS A 182 -13.21 -17.87 -11.41
N HIS A 183 -12.75 -16.97 -12.27
CA HIS A 183 -11.34 -16.54 -12.30
C HIS A 183 -10.93 -15.89 -10.97
N LEU A 184 -11.75 -14.97 -10.44
CA LEU A 184 -11.49 -14.32 -9.14
C LEU A 184 -11.44 -15.31 -7.97
N ARG A 185 -12.25 -16.38 -7.97
CA ARG A 185 -12.16 -17.44 -6.95
C ARG A 185 -10.86 -18.21 -7.06
N ASN A 186 -10.45 -18.60 -8.26
CA ASN A 186 -9.17 -19.27 -8.46
C ASN A 186 -8.03 -18.39 -7.94
N LEU A 187 -8.02 -17.10 -8.29
CA LEU A 187 -7.06 -16.15 -7.73
C LEU A 187 -7.13 -16.05 -6.20
N SER A 188 -8.33 -16.07 -5.61
CA SER A 188 -8.51 -16.04 -4.15
C SER A 188 -7.99 -17.31 -3.47
N HIS A 189 -8.15 -18.48 -4.09
CA HIS A 189 -7.59 -19.74 -3.61
C HIS A 189 -6.06 -19.72 -3.67
N LEU A 190 -5.48 -19.33 -4.80
CA LEU A 190 -4.03 -19.16 -4.96
C LEU A 190 -3.47 -18.16 -3.95
N TRP A 191 -4.20 -17.05 -3.74
CA TRP A 191 -3.84 -16.04 -2.75
C TRP A 191 -3.87 -16.57 -1.32
N SER A 192 -4.82 -17.44 -0.98
CA SER A 192 -4.96 -18.02 0.36
C SER A 192 -4.01 -19.20 0.62
N ALA A 193 -3.61 -19.91 -0.44
CA ALA A 193 -2.71 -21.06 -0.37
C ALA A 193 -1.23 -20.67 -0.30
N ARG A 194 -0.90 -19.38 -0.41
CA ARG A 194 0.49 -18.91 -0.33
C ARG A 194 1.04 -19.23 1.06
N PRO A 195 2.09 -20.08 1.18
CA PRO A 195 2.66 -20.40 2.48
C PRO A 195 3.13 -19.11 3.13
N ALA A 196 2.89 -18.99 4.44
CA ALA A 196 3.46 -17.90 5.22
C ALA A 196 4.98 -17.89 4.98
N PRO A 197 5.60 -16.73 4.75
CA PRO A 197 7.05 -16.66 4.65
C PRO A 197 7.64 -17.34 5.90
N PRO A 198 8.68 -18.18 5.76
CA PRO A 198 9.26 -18.86 6.91
C PRO A 198 9.66 -17.80 7.94
N ALA A 199 9.41 -18.07 9.22
CA ALA A 199 9.50 -17.10 10.32
C ALA A 199 10.90 -16.46 10.52
N GLY A 200 11.90 -16.78 9.70
CA GLY A 200 13.23 -16.15 9.67
C GLY A 200 13.56 -15.33 8.41
N ALA A 201 12.69 -15.26 7.40
CA ALA A 201 13.00 -14.55 6.15
C ALA A 201 12.84 -13.02 6.22
N ALA A 202 12.36 -12.47 7.33
CA ALA A 202 12.11 -11.03 7.47
C ALA A 202 13.38 -10.19 7.76
N GLY A 203 14.57 -10.79 7.88
CA GLY A 203 15.76 -10.12 8.41
C GLY A 203 16.97 -9.97 7.48
N VAL A 204 16.99 -10.59 6.30
CA VAL A 204 18.15 -10.43 5.39
C VAL A 204 17.94 -9.19 4.53
N SER A 205 18.23 -8.03 5.11
CA SER A 205 18.56 -6.86 4.29
C SER A 205 19.69 -7.27 3.36
N PRO A 206 19.58 -7.03 2.04
CA PRO A 206 20.69 -7.29 1.12
C PRO A 206 21.88 -6.48 1.61
N GLU A 207 22.95 -7.18 1.97
CA GLU A 207 24.23 -6.57 2.35
C GLU A 207 24.66 -5.65 1.20
N PRO A 208 24.94 -4.36 1.45
CA PRO A 208 25.33 -3.45 0.39
C PRO A 208 26.63 -3.96 -0.25
N PRO A 209 26.79 -3.85 -1.59
CA PRO A 209 28.00 -4.30 -2.26
C PRO A 209 29.22 -3.57 -1.67
N ALA A 210 30.25 -4.34 -1.31
CA ALA A 210 31.52 -3.80 -0.83
C ALA A 210 32.12 -2.85 -1.88
N ALA A 211 32.49 -1.65 -1.43
CA ALA A 211 33.11 -0.60 -2.24
C ALA A 211 34.59 -0.89 -2.51
#